data_AF-A0A7J5WTZ7-F1
#
_entry.id   AF-A0A7J5WTZ7-F1
#
_cell.length_a   1.000
_cell.length_b   1.000
_cell.length_c   1.000
_cell.angle_alpha   90.00
_cell.angle_beta   90.00
_cell.angle_gamma   90.00
#
_symmetry.space_group_name_H-M   'P 1'
#
loop_
_entity.id
_entity.type
_entity.pdbx_description
1 polymer ?
#
loop_
_entity_poly.entity_id
_entity_poly.type
_entity_poly.pdbx_seq_one_letter_code
_entity_poly.pdbx_strand_id
1 'polypeptide(L)'
;MTIGVAPDSTRLVDAARGLAESAHVAEAALSLPKSDKVFHRTTDVRLRGLIAVIRSDARVQAFAETELRGLLEHHARHDDNLLETLRRFIGLGGNKAELAKAMNLTRPTVYARLARIERILGVELDDAESRTSLHAALLILDSRPEAERGR
;
A
#
# COMPACT_ATOMS: atom_id res chain seq x y z
N MET A 1 -0.91 20.41 7.57
CA MET A 1 -0.96 20.10 9.02
C MET A 1 -1.96 18.97 9.18
N THR A 2 -1.53 17.83 9.72
CA THR A 2 -2.37 16.62 9.87
C THR A 2 -2.60 16.38 11.35
N ILE A 3 -3.86 16.16 11.77
CA ILE A 3 -4.23 15.96 13.16
C ILE A 3 -4.79 14.55 13.32
N GLY A 4 -4.22 13.75 14.22
CA GLY A 4 -4.77 12.46 14.63
C GLY A 4 -5.56 12.59 15.92
N VAL A 5 -6.67 11.85 16.03
CA VAL A 5 -7.60 11.96 17.16
C VAL A 5 -7.98 10.55 17.64
N ALA A 6 -7.74 10.30 18.92
CA ALA A 6 -8.22 9.11 19.64
C ALA A 6 -9.72 9.19 19.94
N PRO A 7 -10.35 8.09 20.39
CA PRO A 7 -11.75 8.09 20.80
C PRO A 7 -12.07 9.14 21.86
N ASP A 8 -13.33 9.57 21.89
CA ASP A 8 -13.82 10.48 22.91
C ASP A 8 -13.74 9.83 24.30
N SER A 9 -13.39 10.66 25.29
CA SER A 9 -13.30 10.21 26.68
C SER A 9 -13.88 11.26 27.62
N THR A 10 -14.62 10.78 28.61
CA THR A 10 -15.17 11.58 29.70
C THR A 10 -14.21 11.71 30.89
N ARG A 11 -13.07 10.98 30.86
CA ARG A 11 -12.06 10.99 31.93
C ARG A 11 -10.71 11.48 31.41
N LEU A 12 -10.11 12.43 32.12
CA LEU A 12 -8.81 13.01 31.78
C LEU A 12 -7.69 11.96 31.66
N VAL A 13 -7.68 10.96 32.55
CA VAL A 13 -6.69 9.87 32.53
C VAL A 13 -6.77 9.01 31.27
N ASP A 14 -7.97 8.81 30.73
CA ASP A 14 -8.16 8.04 29.50
C ASP A 14 -7.86 8.90 28.27
N ALA A 15 -8.20 10.19 28.31
CA ALA A 15 -7.79 11.14 27.27
C ALA A 15 -6.26 11.22 27.16
N ALA A 16 -5.54 11.24 28.30
CA ALA A 16 -4.08 11.21 28.33
C ALA A 16 -3.50 9.91 27.74
N ARG A 17 -4.12 8.75 28.01
CA ARG A 17 -3.74 7.47 27.39
C ARG A 17 -3.95 7.48 25.87
N GLY A 18 -4.98 8.18 25.39
CA GLY A 18 -5.28 8.36 23.98
C GLY A 18 -4.27 9.22 23.20
N LEU A 19 -3.31 9.88 23.86
CA LEU A 19 -2.30 10.69 23.16
C LEU A 19 -1.39 9.84 22.26
N ALA A 20 -1.01 8.64 22.71
CA ALA A 20 -0.19 7.73 21.92
C ALA A 20 -0.93 7.26 20.65
N GLU A 21 -2.23 6.94 20.79
CA GLU A 21 -3.08 6.59 19.65
C GLU A 21 -3.26 7.78 18.71
N SER A 22 -3.50 8.98 19.23
CA SER A 22 -3.63 10.21 18.42
C SER A 22 -2.36 10.50 17.60
N ALA A 23 -1.18 10.35 18.22
CA ALA A 23 0.10 10.50 17.54
C ALA A 23 0.28 9.43 16.45
N HIS A 24 -0.09 8.19 16.75
CA HIS A 24 -0.03 7.10 15.79
C HIS A 24 -0.95 7.35 14.57
N VAL A 25 -2.19 7.80 14.80
CA VAL A 25 -3.13 8.15 13.74
C VAL A 25 -2.60 9.31 12.89
N ALA A 26 -1.96 10.31 13.52
CA ALA A 26 -1.35 11.42 12.79
C ALA A 26 -0.19 10.95 11.89
N GLU A 27 0.71 10.11 12.40
CA GLU A 27 1.83 9.55 11.63
C GLU A 27 1.31 8.72 10.45
N ALA A 28 0.35 7.84 10.71
CA ALA A 28 -0.30 7.04 9.69
C ALA A 28 -0.99 7.90 8.62
N ALA A 29 -1.64 8.99 9.01
CA ALA A 29 -2.29 9.91 8.10
C ALA A 29 -1.30 10.65 7.18
N LEU A 30 -0.03 10.83 7.59
CA LEU A 30 1.01 11.39 6.72
C LEU A 30 1.38 10.44 5.55
N SER A 31 1.12 9.14 5.69
CA SER A 31 1.34 8.15 4.63
C SER A 31 0.14 7.99 3.68
N LEU A 32 -0.98 8.65 3.96
CA LEU A 32 -2.16 8.63 3.12
C LEU A 32 -2.01 9.61 1.94
N PRO A 33 -2.66 9.36 0.80
CA PRO A 33 -2.85 10.39 -0.22
C PRO A 33 -3.44 11.66 0.39
N LYS A 34 -3.09 12.83 -0.16
CA LYS A 34 -3.62 14.12 0.30
C LYS A 34 -5.15 14.06 0.40
N SER A 35 -5.67 14.47 1.55
CA SER A 35 -7.09 14.51 1.86
C SER A 35 -7.45 15.89 2.40
N ASP A 36 -8.65 16.35 2.11
CA ASP A 36 -9.20 17.59 2.66
C ASP A 36 -9.65 17.43 4.14
N LYS A 37 -9.49 16.23 4.72
CA LYS A 37 -9.79 16.00 6.13
C LYS A 37 -8.80 16.75 7.02
N VAL A 38 -9.35 17.56 7.92
CA VAL A 38 -8.58 18.32 8.93
C VAL A 38 -8.09 17.40 10.05
N PHE A 39 -8.82 16.31 10.32
CA PHE A 39 -8.47 15.33 11.34
C PHE A 39 -8.75 13.89 10.88
N HIS A 40 -7.99 12.95 11.44
CA HIS A 40 -8.08 11.52 11.17
C HIS A 40 -8.29 10.76 12.47
N ARG A 41 -9.03 9.65 12.39
CA ARG A 41 -9.24 8.67 13.46
C ARG A 41 -8.57 7.34 13.08
N THR A 42 -8.51 6.41 14.02
CA THR A 42 -8.00 5.05 13.78
C THR A 42 -8.70 4.33 12.61
N THR A 43 -10.01 4.56 12.45
CA THR A 43 -10.79 4.03 11.30
C THR A 43 -10.42 4.66 9.96
N ASP A 44 -9.81 5.85 9.95
CA ASP A 44 -9.42 6.56 8.72
C ASP A 44 -8.08 6.08 8.16
N VAL A 45 -7.20 5.56 9.02
CA VAL A 45 -5.85 5.13 8.62
C VAL A 45 -5.79 3.66 8.19
N ARG A 46 -6.69 2.81 8.70
CA ARG A 46 -6.90 1.41 8.28
C ARG A 46 -5.57 0.63 8.16
N LEU A 47 -5.44 -0.22 7.14
CA LEU A 47 -4.23 -1.03 6.89
C LEU A 47 -2.96 -0.18 6.74
N ARG A 48 -3.06 1.04 6.17
CA ARG A 48 -1.90 1.93 6.04
C ARG A 48 -1.39 2.39 7.40
N GLY A 49 -2.28 2.63 8.36
CA GLY A 49 -1.88 2.94 9.73
C GLY A 49 -1.19 1.78 10.44
N LEU A 50 -1.73 0.57 10.29
CA LEU A 50 -1.06 -0.62 10.80
C LEU A 50 0.36 -0.76 10.22
N ILE A 51 0.51 -0.62 8.89
CA ILE A 51 1.81 -0.69 8.21
C ILE A 51 2.76 0.40 8.71
N ALA A 52 2.28 1.62 8.97
CA ALA A 52 3.12 2.69 9.52
C ALA A 52 3.75 2.32 10.88
N VAL A 53 3.08 1.52 11.73
CA VAL A 53 3.67 1.02 13.00
C VAL A 53 4.76 -0.01 12.74
N ILE A 54 4.51 -0.94 11.82
CA ILE A 54 5.32 -2.16 11.68
C ILE A 54 6.36 -2.07 10.56
N ARG A 55 6.38 -0.98 9.77
CA ARG A 55 7.28 -0.83 8.62
C ARG A 55 8.77 -0.90 9.00
N SER A 56 9.15 -0.56 10.22
CA SER A 56 10.55 -0.65 10.66
C SER A 56 10.98 -2.06 11.06
N ASP A 57 10.06 -3.03 11.15
CA ASP A 57 10.39 -4.43 11.42
C ASP A 57 10.99 -5.09 10.18
N ALA A 58 12.21 -5.63 10.32
CA ALA A 58 12.92 -6.28 9.23
C ALA A 58 12.16 -7.46 8.61
N ARG A 59 11.31 -8.16 9.38
CA ARG A 59 10.48 -9.26 8.87
C ARG A 59 9.37 -8.77 7.96
N VAL A 60 8.82 -7.58 8.25
CA VAL A 60 7.80 -6.93 7.42
C VAL A 60 8.41 -6.46 6.10
N GLN A 61 9.62 -5.90 6.15
CA GLN A 61 10.36 -5.54 4.94
C GLN A 61 10.71 -6.79 4.11
N ALA A 62 11.22 -7.84 4.75
CA ALA A 62 11.54 -9.11 4.07
C ALA A 62 10.32 -9.76 3.41
N PHE A 63 9.15 -9.66 4.04
CA PHE A 63 7.88 -10.10 3.44
C PHE A 63 7.61 -9.34 2.13
N ALA A 64 7.61 -8.01 2.16
CA ALA A 64 7.33 -7.22 0.96
C ALA A 64 8.35 -7.45 -0.17
N GLU A 65 9.64 -7.55 0.20
CA GLU A 65 10.72 -7.86 -0.74
C GLU A 65 10.59 -9.26 -1.34
N THR A 66 10.07 -10.23 -0.58
CA THR A 66 9.83 -11.60 -1.07
C THR A 66 8.64 -11.65 -2.02
N GLU A 67 7.51 -11.07 -1.62
CA GLU A 67 6.27 -11.03 -2.42
C GLU A 67 6.45 -10.29 -3.75
N LEU A 68 7.29 -9.24 -3.79
CA LEU A 68 7.48 -8.42 -4.99
C LEU A 68 8.80 -8.69 -5.72
N ARG A 69 9.62 -9.65 -5.25
CA ARG A 69 11.02 -9.84 -5.71
C ARG A 69 11.14 -9.87 -7.22
N GLY A 70 10.44 -10.80 -7.85
CA GLY A 70 10.53 -11.01 -9.29
C GLY A 70 10.17 -9.75 -10.08
N LEU A 71 9.20 -8.96 -9.60
CA LEU A 71 8.76 -7.74 -10.27
C LEU A 71 9.72 -6.57 -10.04
N LEU A 72 10.32 -6.47 -8.86
CA LEU A 72 11.36 -5.48 -8.56
C LEU A 72 12.64 -5.73 -9.38
N GLU A 73 13.10 -6.98 -9.42
CA GLU A 73 14.26 -7.38 -10.24
C GLU A 73 14.00 -7.19 -11.75
N HIS A 74 12.76 -7.42 -12.18
CA HIS A 74 12.37 -7.19 -13.57
C HIS A 74 12.34 -5.69 -13.88
N HIS A 75 11.77 -4.87 -12.99
CA HIS A 75 11.71 -3.40 -13.13
C HIS A 75 13.10 -2.75 -13.18
N ALA A 76 14.06 -3.24 -12.38
CA ALA A 76 15.44 -2.75 -12.41
C ALA A 76 16.13 -2.98 -13.76
N ARG A 77 15.67 -3.96 -14.55
CA ARG A 77 16.24 -4.33 -15.86
C ARG A 77 15.41 -3.83 -17.04
N HIS A 78 14.14 -3.49 -16.83
CA HIS A 78 13.19 -3.17 -17.88
C HIS A 78 12.27 -2.02 -17.46
N ASP A 79 12.13 -1.03 -18.32
CA ASP A 79 11.19 0.08 -18.14
C ASP A 79 9.82 -0.22 -18.78
N ASP A 80 9.19 -1.33 -18.37
CA ASP A 80 7.94 -1.82 -18.97
C ASP A 80 6.68 -1.56 -18.15
N ASN A 81 6.80 -0.74 -17.09
CA ASN A 81 5.71 -0.27 -16.24
C ASN A 81 4.84 -1.39 -15.62
N LEU A 82 5.36 -2.62 -15.48
CA LEU A 82 4.59 -3.73 -14.89
C LEU A 82 4.31 -3.51 -13.39
N LEU A 83 5.26 -2.94 -12.64
CA LEU A 83 5.07 -2.61 -11.22
C LEU A 83 3.96 -1.56 -11.04
N GLU A 84 3.93 -0.52 -11.89
CA GLU A 84 2.85 0.47 -11.88
C GLU A 84 1.51 -0.13 -12.33
N THR A 85 1.54 -1.06 -13.29
CA THR A 85 0.34 -1.80 -13.71
C THR A 85 -0.25 -2.58 -12.54
N LEU A 86 0.59 -3.28 -11.75
CA LEU A 86 0.15 -4.00 -10.56
C LEU A 86 -0.43 -3.06 -9.50
N ARG A 87 0.24 -1.93 -9.22
CA ARG A 87 -0.26 -0.90 -8.28
C ARG A 87 -1.65 -0.43 -8.65
N ARG A 88 -1.86 -0.06 -9.92
CA ARG A 88 -3.18 0.39 -10.41
C ARG A 88 -4.22 -0.72 -10.40
N PHE A 89 -3.85 -1.93 -10.81
CA PHE A 89 -4.75 -3.08 -10.79
C PHE A 89 -5.33 -3.33 -9.39
N ILE A 90 -4.45 -3.38 -8.38
CA ILE A 90 -4.83 -3.57 -6.98
C ILE A 90 -5.63 -2.37 -6.46
N GLY A 91 -5.21 -1.15 -6.78
CA GLY A 91 -5.93 0.07 -6.40
C GLY A 91 -7.36 0.16 -6.96
N LEU A 92 -7.60 -0.47 -8.11
CA LEU A 92 -8.91 -0.59 -8.76
C LEU A 92 -9.67 -1.86 -8.35
N GLY A 93 -9.24 -2.54 -7.28
CA GLY A 93 -9.92 -3.72 -6.73
C GLY A 93 -9.83 -4.95 -7.63
N GLY A 94 -8.84 -5.03 -8.51
CA GLY A 94 -8.70 -6.12 -9.49
C GLY A 94 -9.59 -5.99 -10.73
N ASN A 95 -10.18 -4.81 -10.97
CA ASN A 95 -11.05 -4.61 -12.13
C ASN A 95 -10.23 -4.37 -13.41
N LYS A 96 -10.14 -5.40 -14.25
CA LYS A 96 -9.41 -5.38 -15.52
C LYS A 96 -9.95 -4.35 -16.53
N ALA A 97 -11.26 -4.09 -16.52
CA ALA A 97 -11.89 -3.12 -17.42
C ALA A 97 -11.60 -1.68 -17.00
N GLU A 98 -11.64 -1.38 -15.70
CA GLU A 98 -11.26 -0.07 -15.19
C GLU A 98 -9.76 0.18 -15.33
N LEU A 99 -8.93 -0.87 -15.17
CA LEU A 99 -7.50 -0.77 -15.44
C LEU A 99 -7.20 -0.39 -16.89
N ALA A 100 -7.89 -1.01 -17.84
CA ALA A 100 -7.77 -0.70 -19.26
C ALA A 100 -8.05 0.79 -19.54
N LYS A 101 -9.15 1.33 -18.97
CA LYS A 101 -9.49 2.75 -19.09
C LYS A 101 -8.44 3.64 -18.42
N ALA A 102 -8.08 3.34 -17.17
CA ALA A 102 -7.16 4.16 -16.38
C ALA A 102 -5.75 4.24 -16.98
N MET A 103 -5.33 3.22 -17.74
CA MET A 103 -4.01 3.17 -18.38
C MET A 103 -4.07 3.41 -19.90
N ASN A 104 -5.23 3.73 -20.47
CA ASN A 104 -5.45 3.85 -21.92
C ASN A 104 -4.96 2.62 -22.71
N LEU A 105 -5.21 1.42 -22.18
CA LEU A 105 -4.80 0.15 -22.78
C LEU A 105 -5.99 -0.58 -23.40
N THR A 106 -5.72 -1.35 -24.45
CA THR A 106 -6.71 -2.31 -24.96
C THR A 106 -6.85 -3.50 -24.01
N ARG A 107 -8.02 -4.15 -24.00
CA ARG A 107 -8.26 -5.35 -23.16
C ARG A 107 -7.20 -6.45 -23.37
N PRO A 108 -6.82 -6.83 -24.62
CA PRO A 108 -5.77 -7.83 -24.82
C PRO A 108 -4.43 -7.43 -24.18
N THR A 109 -4.08 -6.14 -24.24
CA THR A 109 -2.84 -5.63 -23.61
C THR A 109 -2.89 -5.74 -22.09
N VAL A 110 -4.03 -5.44 -21.47
CA VAL A 110 -4.22 -5.63 -20.02
C VAL A 110 -4.05 -7.09 -19.64
N TYR A 111 -4.74 -8.00 -20.33
CA TYR A 111 -4.61 -9.44 -20.03
C TYR A 111 -3.18 -9.94 -20.20
N ALA A 112 -2.50 -9.55 -21.27
CA ALA A 112 -1.10 -9.93 -21.51
C ALA A 112 -0.15 -9.39 -20.42
N ARG A 113 -0.37 -8.15 -19.93
CA ARG A 113 0.43 -7.58 -18.83
C ARG A 113 0.16 -8.27 -17.51
N LEU A 114 -1.10 -8.50 -17.15
CA LEU A 114 -1.46 -9.18 -15.91
C LEU A 114 -0.94 -10.63 -15.90
N ALA A 115 -1.11 -11.37 -17.00
CA ALA A 115 -0.56 -12.72 -17.15
C ALA A 115 0.98 -12.74 -17.10
N ARG A 116 1.64 -11.65 -17.50
CA ARG A 116 3.09 -11.52 -17.35
C ARG A 116 3.48 -11.27 -15.89
N ILE A 117 2.73 -10.45 -15.17
CA ILE A 117 2.94 -10.22 -13.74
C ILE A 117 2.76 -11.52 -12.95
N GLU A 118 1.67 -12.27 -13.21
CA GLU A 118 1.41 -13.58 -12.59
C GLU A 118 2.57 -14.55 -12.82
N ARG A 119 3.10 -14.64 -14.04
CA ARG A 119 4.26 -15.50 -14.34
C ARG A 119 5.55 -15.05 -13.64
N ILE A 120 5.78 -13.74 -13.51
CA ILE A 120 6.97 -13.20 -12.84
C ILE A 120 6.91 -13.46 -11.34
N LEU A 121 5.72 -13.31 -10.74
CA LEU A 121 5.51 -13.44 -9.30
C LEU A 121 5.20 -14.88 -8.85
N GLY A 122 4.77 -15.74 -9.77
CA GLY A 122 4.37 -17.11 -9.45
C GLY A 122 3.04 -17.20 -8.67
N VAL A 123 2.14 -16.24 -8.85
CA VAL A 123 0.85 -16.14 -8.14
C VAL A 123 -0.30 -15.89 -9.10
N GLU A 124 -1.53 -16.15 -8.64
CA GLU A 124 -2.75 -15.85 -9.38
C GLU A 124 -3.36 -14.52 -8.89
N LEU A 125 -3.53 -13.56 -9.79
CA LEU A 125 -4.11 -12.25 -9.45
C LEU A 125 -5.63 -12.31 -9.29
N ASP A 126 -6.28 -13.41 -9.68
CA ASP A 126 -7.70 -13.64 -9.40
C ASP A 126 -7.93 -14.29 -8.01
N ASP A 127 -6.90 -14.81 -7.36
CA ASP A 127 -6.95 -15.26 -5.97
C ASP A 127 -6.98 -14.09 -4.97
N ALA A 128 -7.83 -14.22 -3.95
CA ALA A 128 -8.07 -13.16 -2.98
C ALA A 128 -6.92 -13.02 -1.97
N GLU A 129 -6.29 -14.13 -1.58
CA GLU A 129 -5.17 -14.13 -0.66
C GLU A 129 -3.94 -13.50 -1.32
N SER A 130 -3.61 -13.94 -2.53
CA SER A 130 -2.52 -13.41 -3.36
C SER A 130 -2.66 -11.91 -3.58
N ARG A 131 -3.84 -11.42 -3.99
CA ARG A 131 -4.06 -9.96 -4.15
C ARG A 131 -3.90 -9.20 -2.84
N THR A 132 -4.39 -9.75 -1.74
CA THR A 132 -4.27 -9.11 -0.41
C THR A 132 -2.81 -9.02 0.01
N SER A 133 -2.06 -10.11 -0.18
CA SER A 133 -0.62 -10.19 0.09
C SER A 133 0.16 -9.14 -0.71
N LEU A 134 -0.06 -9.08 -2.03
CA LEU A 134 0.57 -8.10 -2.90
C LEU A 134 0.18 -6.66 -2.55
N HIS A 135 -1.06 -6.42 -2.14
CA HIS A 135 -1.48 -5.08 -1.69
C HIS A 135 -0.71 -4.68 -0.43
N ALA A 136 -0.62 -5.57 0.57
CA ALA A 136 0.16 -5.31 1.77
C ALA A 136 1.64 -5.05 1.43
N ALA A 137 2.24 -5.87 0.57
CA ALA A 137 3.61 -5.71 0.12
C ALA A 137 3.87 -4.35 -0.56
N LEU A 138 2.97 -3.92 -1.45
CA LEU A 138 3.07 -2.60 -2.09
C LEU A 138 2.97 -1.46 -1.08
N LEU A 139 2.05 -1.55 -0.12
CA LEU A 139 1.91 -0.54 0.93
C LEU A 139 3.16 -0.45 1.81
N ILE A 140 3.78 -1.59 2.13
CA ILE A 140 5.04 -1.64 2.88
C ILE A 140 6.15 -0.98 2.05
N LEU A 141 6.30 -1.36 0.79
CA LEU A 141 7.29 -0.80 -0.14
C LEU A 141 7.16 0.73 -0.27
N ASP A 142 5.94 1.22 -0.45
CA ASP A 142 5.67 2.65 -0.63
C ASP A 142 5.85 3.45 0.68
N SER A 143 5.73 2.78 1.84
CA SER A 143 5.96 3.38 3.16
C SER A 143 7.44 3.57 3.51
N ARG A 144 8.36 3.02 2.71
CA ARG A 144 9.81 3.20 2.90
C ARG A 144 10.16 4.69 2.78
N PRO A 145 10.92 5.25 3.74
CA PRO A 145 11.32 6.64 3.68
C PRO A 145 12.15 6.92 2.42
N GLU A 146 12.00 8.13 1.89
CA GLU A 146 12.59 8.61 0.63
C GLU A 146 14.12 8.42 0.55
N ALA A 147 14.79 8.39 1.69
CA ALA A 147 16.24 8.19 1.83
C ALA A 147 16.73 6.77 1.46
N GLU A 148 15.83 5.79 1.34
CA GLU A 148 16.17 4.39 0.99
C GLU A 148 15.77 4.01 -0.44
N ARG A 149 15.00 4.85 -1.15
CA ARG A 149 14.50 4.56 -2.51
C ARG A 149 15.55 4.68 -3.63
N GLY A 150 16.75 5.16 -3.30
CA GLY A 150 17.82 5.48 -4.27
C GLY A 150 19.16 4.78 -4.03
N ARG A 151 19.18 3.66 -3.31
CA ARG A 151 20.38 2.83 -3.14
C ARG A 151 20.21 1.47 -3.81
#